data_AF-A0A3A9GX34-F1
#
_entry.id   AF-A0A3A9GX34-F1
#
_cell.length_a   1.000
_cell.length_b   1.000
_cell.length_c   1.000
_cell.angle_alpha   90.00
_cell.angle_beta   90.00
_cell.angle_gamma   90.00
#
_symmetry.space_group_name_H-M   'P 1'
#
loop_
_entity.id
_entity.type
_entity.pdbx_description
1 polymer ?
#
loop_
_entity_poly.entity_id
_entity_poly.type
_entity_poly.pdbx_seq_one_letter_code
_entity_poly.pdbx_strand_id
1 'polypeptide(L)'
;MKKYKAGSFCYNEEIVYYTDDFISFYKENDEELTKDDMEEWAVWINSPWSQVHEKYEIKCNCKDAYMQMKENEPVWKCEYSIVDYEGISISVIGYGNTEFEALENCKDHFKMLQEKYNTEN
;
A
#
# COMPACT_ATOMS: atom_id res chain seq x y z
N MET A 1 8.71 8.78 14.85
CA MET A 1 8.90 8.93 13.39
C MET A 1 7.53 9.14 12.75
N LYS A 2 7.45 9.82 11.61
CA LYS A 2 6.16 9.98 10.92
C LYS A 2 5.90 8.69 10.13
N LYS A 3 4.76 8.04 10.36
CA LYS A 3 4.33 6.90 9.56
C LYS A 3 3.54 7.39 8.34
N TYR A 4 3.80 6.78 7.20
CA TYR A 4 3.10 6.96 5.92
C TYR A 4 2.06 5.86 5.74
N LYS A 5 1.02 6.11 4.94
CA LYS A 5 0.08 5.05 4.56
C LYS A 5 0.83 4.05 3.68
N ALA A 6 0.91 2.81 4.12
CA ALA A 6 1.53 1.71 3.40
C ALA A 6 0.53 1.04 2.43
N GLY A 7 -0.76 1.08 2.76
CA GLY A 7 -1.84 0.48 1.98
C GLY A 7 -3.13 0.41 2.78
N SER A 8 -4.11 -0.34 2.28
CA SER A 8 -5.34 -0.61 3.02
C SER A 8 -6.01 -1.92 2.60
N PHE A 9 -6.92 -2.37 3.45
CA PHE A 9 -7.80 -3.51 3.24
C PHE A 9 -9.24 -3.08 3.57
N CYS A 10 -10.19 -3.32 2.68
CA CYS A 10 -11.56 -2.86 2.82
C CYS A 10 -12.57 -3.93 2.39
N TYR A 11 -13.21 -4.56 3.38
CA TYR A 11 -14.35 -5.46 3.18
C TYR A 11 -15.69 -4.80 3.58
N ASN A 12 -15.72 -4.13 4.74
CA ASN A 12 -16.87 -3.36 5.26
C ASN A 12 -16.45 -1.98 5.78
N GLU A 13 -15.34 -1.92 6.49
CA GLU A 13 -14.66 -0.70 6.92
C GLU A 13 -13.24 -0.71 6.33
N GLU A 14 -12.70 0.47 6.04
CA GLU A 14 -11.32 0.60 5.57
C GLU A 14 -10.37 0.46 6.76
N ILE A 15 -9.55 -0.59 6.73
CA ILE A 15 -8.40 -0.74 7.61
C ILE A 15 -7.19 -0.18 6.88
N VAL A 16 -6.57 0.83 7.47
CA VAL A 16 -5.38 1.49 6.91
C VAL A 16 -4.13 0.99 7.60
N TYR A 17 -3.14 0.60 6.81
CA TYR A 17 -1.83 0.19 7.29
C TYR A 17 -0.81 1.30 7.11
N TYR A 18 0.10 1.43 8.06
CA TYR A 18 1.08 2.49 8.14
C TYR A 18 2.50 1.95 8.30
N THR A 19 3.49 2.66 7.79
CA THR A 19 4.92 2.33 7.95
C THR A 19 5.79 3.58 7.92
N ASP A 20 6.94 3.56 8.58
CA ASP A 20 7.96 4.61 8.49
C ASP A 20 9.26 4.14 7.82
N ASP A 21 9.42 2.82 7.60
CA ASP A 21 10.64 2.19 7.09
C ASP A 21 10.40 1.14 5.99
N PHE A 22 9.14 0.81 5.66
CA PHE A 22 8.75 -0.29 4.77
C PHE A 22 9.29 -1.67 5.20
N ILE A 23 9.60 -1.82 6.48
CA ILE A 23 10.04 -3.06 7.13
C ILE A 23 9.01 -3.46 8.21
N SER A 24 8.59 -2.47 9.01
CA SER A 24 7.65 -2.61 10.11
C SER A 24 6.33 -1.92 9.74
N PHE A 25 5.21 -2.57 10.01
CA PHE A 25 3.88 -2.10 9.60
C PHE A 25 2.95 -2.04 10.79
N TYR A 26 2.02 -1.10 10.77
CA TYR A 26 1.19 -0.77 11.92
C TYR A 26 -0.25 -0.44 11.52
N LYS A 27 -1.18 -0.73 12.42
CA LYS A 27 -2.56 -0.23 12.37
C LYS A 27 -2.60 1.26 12.79
N GLU A 28 -3.75 1.89 12.63
CA GLU A 28 -3.95 3.31 12.98
C GLU A 28 -3.74 3.60 14.48
N ASN A 29 -3.99 2.63 15.35
CA ASN A 29 -3.77 2.71 16.80
C ASN A 29 -2.30 2.48 17.23
N ASP A 30 -1.35 2.51 16.28
CA ASP A 30 0.07 2.21 16.48
C ASP A 30 0.42 0.75 16.88
N GLU A 31 -0.54 -0.17 16.85
CA GLU A 31 -0.30 -1.60 17.01
C GLU A 31 0.45 -2.15 15.79
N GLU A 32 1.55 -2.87 16.00
CA GLU A 32 2.31 -3.51 14.93
C GLU A 32 1.50 -4.67 14.33
N LEU A 33 1.52 -4.79 13.00
CA LEU A 33 0.88 -5.89 12.29
C LEU A 33 1.57 -7.21 12.63
N THR A 34 0.77 -8.21 12.93
CA THR A 34 1.25 -9.57 13.17
C THR A 34 1.68 -10.23 11.86
N LYS A 35 2.38 -11.35 11.96
CA LYS A 35 2.72 -12.17 10.79
C LYS A 35 1.47 -12.58 10.01
N ASP A 36 0.42 -12.99 10.72
CA ASP A 36 -0.84 -13.41 10.12
C ASP A 36 -1.51 -12.24 9.37
N ASP A 37 -1.51 -11.03 9.95
CA ASP A 37 -2.00 -9.82 9.25
C ASP A 37 -1.23 -9.55 7.94
N MET A 38 0.09 -9.74 7.96
CA MET A 38 0.95 -9.52 6.79
C MET A 38 0.75 -10.59 5.71
N GLU A 39 0.59 -11.85 6.10
CA GLU A 39 0.28 -12.97 5.20
C GLU A 39 -1.08 -12.79 4.54
N GLU A 40 -2.09 -12.41 5.32
CA GLU A 40 -3.42 -12.10 4.81
C GLU A 40 -3.36 -10.96 3.77
N TRP A 41 -2.69 -9.85 4.11
CA TRP A 41 -2.54 -8.74 3.18
C TRP A 41 -1.85 -9.14 1.87
N ALA A 42 -0.79 -9.95 1.95
CA ALA A 42 -0.03 -10.42 0.80
C ALA A 42 -0.83 -11.38 -0.10
N VAL A 43 -1.64 -12.27 0.48
CA VAL A 43 -2.51 -13.18 -0.27
C VAL A 43 -3.59 -12.40 -1.03
N TRP A 44 -4.29 -11.49 -0.34
CA TRP A 44 -5.42 -10.78 -0.94
C TRP A 44 -4.99 -9.83 -2.05
N ILE A 45 -3.91 -9.07 -1.86
CA ILE A 45 -3.42 -8.13 -2.90
C ILE A 45 -2.95 -8.85 -4.17
N ASN A 46 -2.65 -10.15 -4.09
CA ASN A 46 -2.26 -10.99 -5.23
C ASN A 46 -3.42 -11.85 -5.77
N SER A 47 -4.65 -11.61 -5.32
CA SER A 47 -5.84 -12.39 -5.70
C SER A 47 -6.93 -11.51 -6.36
N PRO A 48 -6.60 -10.74 -7.41
CA PRO A 48 -7.61 -9.94 -8.11
C PRO A 48 -8.70 -10.83 -8.72
N TRP A 49 -9.96 -10.40 -8.64
CA TRP A 49 -11.04 -11.10 -9.31
C TRP A 49 -10.82 -11.18 -10.82
N SER A 50 -10.27 -10.11 -11.39
CA SER A 50 -9.89 -10.06 -12.80
C SER A 50 -8.93 -8.89 -13.07
N GLN A 51 -8.21 -8.95 -14.19
CA GLN A 51 -7.29 -7.90 -14.62
C GLN A 51 -7.91 -6.49 -14.71
N VAL A 52 -9.22 -6.35 -14.98
CA VAL A 52 -9.86 -5.03 -15.02
C VAL A 52 -9.99 -4.36 -13.64
N HIS A 53 -9.81 -5.14 -12.57
CA HIS A 53 -9.83 -4.65 -11.20
C HIS A 53 -8.43 -4.32 -10.67
N GLU A 54 -7.38 -4.61 -11.43
CA GLU A 54 -6.02 -4.21 -11.09
C GLU A 54 -5.73 -2.81 -11.62
N LYS A 55 -5.30 -1.91 -10.73
CA LYS A 55 -5.03 -0.52 -11.10
C LYS A 55 -3.77 0.00 -10.41
N TYR A 56 -2.88 0.61 -11.19
CA TYR A 56 -1.86 1.52 -10.69
C TYR A 56 -2.33 2.96 -10.88
N GLU A 57 -2.26 3.75 -9.83
CA GLU A 57 -2.55 5.19 -9.87
C GLU A 57 -1.38 5.99 -9.32
N ILE A 58 -0.79 6.85 -10.14
CA ILE A 58 0.26 7.79 -9.74
C ILE A 58 -0.39 9.15 -9.52
N LYS A 59 -0.15 9.75 -8.35
CA LYS A 59 -0.69 11.06 -7.98
C LYS A 59 0.29 11.81 -7.10
N CYS A 60 0.17 13.13 -7.08
CA CYS A 60 0.89 13.94 -6.09
C CYS A 60 0.57 13.39 -4.69
N ASN A 61 1.63 13.15 -3.91
CA ASN A 61 1.49 12.90 -2.49
C ASN A 61 1.21 14.27 -1.86
N CYS A 62 -0.06 14.64 -1.73
CA CYS A 62 -0.50 15.88 -1.13
C CYS A 62 -1.63 15.62 -0.15
N LYS A 63 -1.80 16.52 0.84
CA LYS A 63 -2.90 16.44 1.80
C LYS A 63 -4.26 16.65 1.10
N ASP A 64 -4.26 17.55 0.12
CA ASP A 64 -5.36 17.80 -0.81
C ASP A 64 -4.81 18.42 -2.11
N ALA A 65 -5.67 18.59 -3.12
CA ALA A 65 -5.29 19.07 -4.46
C ALA A 65 -4.68 20.49 -4.49
N TYR A 66 -4.72 21.24 -3.38
CA TYR A 66 -4.31 22.64 -3.30
C TYR A 66 -3.18 22.88 -2.29
N MET A 67 -2.83 21.88 -1.47
CA MET A 67 -1.78 21.98 -0.46
C MET A 67 -0.54 21.17 -0.88
N GLN A 68 0.52 21.89 -1.26
CA GLN A 68 1.83 21.30 -1.48
C GLN A 68 2.35 20.66 -0.19
N MET A 69 3.07 19.54 -0.31
CA MET A 69 3.65 18.89 0.85
C MET A 69 4.82 19.64 1.46
N LYS A 70 5.15 19.25 2.69
CA LYS A 70 6.35 19.69 3.38
C LYS A 70 7.59 19.30 2.58
N GLU A 71 8.59 20.18 2.58
CA GLU A 71 9.79 20.15 1.75
C GLU A 71 10.63 18.85 1.88
N ASN A 72 10.42 18.07 2.94
CA ASN A 72 11.15 16.84 3.25
C ASN A 72 10.32 15.56 3.06
N GLU A 73 9.21 15.61 2.34
CA GLU A 73 8.36 14.45 2.07
C GLU A 73 8.33 14.09 0.58
N PRO A 74 8.23 12.80 0.21
CA PRO A 74 8.26 12.40 -1.20
C PRO A 74 7.11 12.99 -2.00
N VAL A 75 7.39 13.71 -3.08
CA VAL A 75 6.41 14.49 -3.86
C VAL A 75 5.30 13.64 -4.47
N TRP A 76 5.59 12.38 -4.81
CA TRP A 76 4.70 11.49 -5.54
C TRP A 76 4.38 10.25 -4.72
N LYS A 77 3.19 9.70 -4.97
CA LYS A 77 2.82 8.35 -4.54
C LYS A 77 2.23 7.57 -5.69
N CYS A 78 2.47 6.27 -5.67
CA CYS A 78 1.81 5.31 -6.51
C CYS A 78 1.02 4.35 -5.63
N GLU A 79 -0.22 4.11 -5.97
CA GLU A 79 -1.09 3.14 -5.31
C GLU A 79 -1.41 2.03 -6.31
N TYR A 80 -1.06 0.79 -5.96
CA TYR A 80 -1.57 -0.40 -6.62
C TYR A 80 -2.76 -0.91 -5.84
N SER A 81 -3.90 -1.09 -6.49
CA SER A 81 -5.13 -1.56 -5.86
C SER A 81 -5.78 -2.65 -6.69
N ILE A 82 -6.39 -3.62 -5.99
CA ILE A 82 -7.22 -4.67 -6.60
C ILE A 82 -8.60 -4.72 -5.94
N VAL A 83 -9.55 -5.32 -6.64
CA VAL A 83 -10.80 -5.84 -6.05
C VAL A 83 -10.82 -7.34 -6.25
N ASP A 84 -11.01 -8.09 -5.16
CA ASP A 84 -11.06 -9.54 -5.17
C ASP A 84 -12.47 -10.09 -5.49
N TYR A 85 -12.62 -11.42 -5.46
CA TYR A 85 -13.89 -12.08 -5.75
C TYR A 85 -14.98 -11.79 -4.71
N GLU A 86 -14.61 -11.51 -3.46
CA GLU A 86 -15.53 -11.20 -2.37
C GLU A 86 -15.90 -9.70 -2.33
N GLY A 87 -15.37 -8.90 -3.26
CA GLY A 87 -15.59 -7.46 -3.32
C GLY A 87 -14.70 -6.67 -2.35
N ILE A 88 -13.69 -7.31 -1.77
CA ILE A 88 -12.69 -6.68 -0.92
C ILE A 88 -11.79 -5.83 -1.80
N SER A 89 -11.61 -4.57 -1.41
CA SER A 89 -10.63 -3.68 -2.03
C SER A 89 -9.35 -3.68 -1.21
N ILE A 90 -8.21 -3.99 -1.84
CA ILE A 90 -6.90 -4.04 -1.19
C ILE A 90 -5.94 -3.13 -1.96
N SER A 91 -5.07 -2.41 -1.24
CA SER A 91 -4.04 -1.61 -1.88
C SER A 91 -2.68 -1.66 -1.17
N VAL A 92 -1.65 -1.33 -1.94
CA VAL A 92 -0.28 -1.06 -1.49
C VAL A 92 0.20 0.25 -2.10
N ILE A 93 1.00 1.00 -1.34
CA ILE A 93 1.47 2.32 -1.72
C ILE A 93 3.00 2.34 -1.72
N GLY A 94 3.56 2.99 -2.74
CA GLY A 94 4.96 3.42 -2.79
C GLY A 94 5.06 4.93 -2.95
N TYR A 95 6.14 5.51 -2.42
CA TYR A 95 6.39 6.96 -2.45
C TYR A 95 7.71 7.26 -3.16
N GLY A 96 7.80 8.42 -3.80
CA GLY A 96 9.02 8.85 -4.50
C GLY A 96 9.09 10.35 -4.70
N ASN A 97 10.27 10.88 -5.00
CA ASN A 97 10.43 12.28 -5.41
C ASN A 97 10.09 12.49 -6.89
N THR A 98 10.01 11.40 -7.65
CA THR A 98 9.51 11.38 -9.04
C THR A 98 8.37 10.37 -9.18
N GLU A 99 7.57 10.51 -10.25
CA GLU A 99 6.52 9.53 -10.62
C GLU A 99 7.10 8.13 -10.80
N PHE A 100 8.30 8.05 -11.40
CA PHE A 100 8.99 6.79 -11.67
C PHE A 100 9.45 6.11 -10.38
N GLU A 101 10.09 6.87 -9.47
CA GLU A 101 10.49 6.36 -8.15
C GLU A 101 9.27 5.87 -7.36
N ALA A 102 8.15 6.60 -7.39
CA ALA A 102 6.94 6.19 -6.69
C ALA A 102 6.38 4.87 -7.24
N LEU A 103 6.40 4.68 -8.56
CA LEU A 103 5.99 3.44 -9.21
C LEU A 103 6.93 2.27 -8.89
N GLU A 104 8.25 2.47 -8.96
CA GLU A 104 9.24 1.44 -8.61
C GLU A 104 9.11 1.03 -7.15
N ASN A 105 9.05 1.99 -6.23
CA ASN A 105 8.89 1.69 -4.81
C ASN A 105 7.55 1.00 -4.49
N CYS A 106 6.48 1.29 -5.25
CA CYS A 106 5.20 0.60 -5.11
C CYS A 106 5.31 -0.87 -5.55
N LYS A 107 6.00 -1.12 -6.68
CA LYS A 107 6.27 -2.49 -7.16
C LYS A 107 7.19 -3.26 -6.22
N ASP A 108 8.21 -2.61 -5.67
CA ASP A 108 9.13 -3.22 -4.70
C ASP A 108 8.42 -3.55 -3.39
N HIS A 109 7.52 -2.68 -2.94
CA HIS A 109 6.67 -2.95 -1.78
C HIS A 109 5.75 -4.16 -2.02
N PHE A 110 5.04 -4.19 -3.15
CA PHE A 110 4.23 -5.35 -3.53
C PHE A 110 5.07 -6.63 -3.57
N LYS A 111 6.23 -6.60 -4.26
CA LYS A 111 7.14 -7.73 -4.38
C LYS A 111 7.65 -8.20 -3.02
N MET A 112 8.00 -7.29 -2.12
CA MET A 112 8.43 -7.60 -0.76
C MET A 112 7.34 -8.33 0.02
N LEU A 113 6.09 -7.89 -0.09
CA LEU A 113 4.96 -8.59 0.52
C LEU A 113 4.83 -10.02 0.00
N GLN A 114 4.91 -10.19 -1.33
CA GLN A 114 4.82 -11.51 -1.94
C GLN A 114 5.97 -12.44 -1.53
N GLU A 115 7.22 -11.97 -1.62
CA GLU A 115 8.40 -12.78 -1.32
C GLU A 115 8.52 -13.18 0.15
N LYS A 116 8.01 -12.36 1.09
CA LYS A 116 8.13 -12.62 2.53
C LYS A 116 6.90 -13.28 3.14
N TYR A 117 5.71 -12.96 2.66
CA TYR A 117 4.46 -13.30 3.33
C TYR A 117 3.47 -14.07 2.45
N ASN A 118 3.75 -14.25 1.16
CA ASN A 118 2.95 -15.13 0.28
C ASN A 118 3.81 -16.29 -0.26
N THR A 119 4.58 -16.95 0.60
CA THR A 119 5.60 -17.93 0.19
C THR A 119 5.05 -19.26 -0.31
N GLU A 120 3.76 -19.52 -0.10
CA GLU A 120 3.10 -20.79 -0.48
C GLU A 120 2.36 -20.72 -1.84
N ASN A 121 2.34 -19.56 -2.51
CA ASN A 121 1.68 -19.35 -3.80
C ASN A 121 2.64 -18.93 -4.93
#